data_AF-A0A2G1Z2Q0-F1
#
_entry.id   AF-A0A2G1Z2Q0-F1
#
_cell.length_a   1.000
_cell.length_b   1.000
_cell.length_c   1.000
_cell.angle_alpha   90.00
_cell.angle_beta   90.00
_cell.angle_gamma   90.00
#
_symmetry.space_group_name_H-M   'P 1'
#
loop_
_entity.id
_entity.type
_entity.pdbx_description
1 polymer ?
#
loop_
_entity_poly.entity_id
_entity_poly.type
_entity_poly.pdbx_seq_one_letter_code
_entity_poly.pdbx_strand_id
1 'polypeptide(L)'
;MFDKILIANRGEIACRVMETATKLGVKTVAVYSDADADARHVQMADEAIRIGTAEVSQSYLKADVILEAARQTGAQAIHPGYGFLSENAEFAENTIFKERIAHGMLSAGLLSTVFGTKLPGPGAIYMNQSLNFKAPVCIGDTVVAKATIREIKGKRVMFDCVCTIGDTVVLDGEATLMVSKRNKE
;
A
#
# COMPACT_ATOMS: atom_id res chain seq x y z
N MET A 1 0.25 -6.26 14.87
CA MET A 1 0.93 -5.13 14.21
C MET A 1 2.42 -5.40 14.33
N PHE A 2 3.24 -5.03 13.34
CA PHE A 2 4.70 -5.17 13.43
C PHE A 2 5.31 -3.91 14.04
N ASP A 3 6.47 -4.06 14.66
CA ASP A 3 7.15 -3.00 15.43
C ASP A 3 8.45 -2.53 14.77
N LYS A 4 8.94 -3.24 13.75
CA LYS A 4 10.11 -2.86 12.95
C LYS A 4 9.92 -3.14 11.46
N ILE A 5 10.24 -2.16 10.62
CA ILE A 5 10.12 -2.24 9.16
C ILE A 5 11.44 -1.87 8.47
N LEU A 6 11.81 -2.63 7.45
CA LEU A 6 12.90 -2.29 6.53
C LEU A 6 12.34 -1.63 5.29
N ILE A 7 12.95 -0.53 4.87
CA ILE A 7 12.58 0.17 3.64
C ILE A 7 13.56 -0.22 2.55
N ALA A 8 13.14 -1.04 1.60
CA ALA A 8 13.98 -1.52 0.49
C ALA A 8 14.01 -0.49 -0.66
N ASN A 9 14.32 0.76 -0.33
CA ASN A 9 14.38 1.87 -1.28
C ASN A 9 15.30 2.98 -0.75
N ARG A 10 15.47 4.06 -1.51
CA ARG A 10 16.37 5.18 -1.21
C ARG A 10 15.73 6.54 -1.42
N GLY A 11 16.36 7.60 -0.91
CA GLY A 11 15.97 8.97 -1.20
C GLY A 11 14.62 9.34 -0.58
N GLU A 12 13.86 10.19 -1.29
CA GLU A 12 12.63 10.80 -0.74
C GLU A 12 11.59 9.75 -0.31
N ILE A 13 11.35 8.72 -1.12
CA ILE A 13 10.33 7.71 -0.78
C ILE A 13 10.69 6.95 0.49
N ALA A 14 11.99 6.71 0.72
CA ALA A 14 12.43 6.09 1.94
C ALA A 14 12.17 6.99 3.15
N CYS A 15 12.47 8.29 3.02
CA CYS A 15 12.12 9.27 4.04
C CYS A 15 10.60 9.31 4.31
N ARG A 16 9.78 9.39 3.26
CA ARG A 16 8.32 9.48 3.36
C ARG A 16 7.69 8.30 4.09
N VAL A 17 8.19 7.09 3.83
CA VAL A 17 7.74 5.85 4.49
C VAL A 17 8.16 5.86 5.95
N MET A 18 9.43 6.16 6.23
CA MET A 18 9.96 6.21 7.60
C MET A 18 9.22 7.25 8.46
N GLU A 19 8.96 8.46 7.95
CA GLU A 19 8.19 9.47 8.68
C GLU A 19 6.80 8.96 9.10
N THR A 20 6.17 8.13 8.28
CA THR A 20 4.87 7.51 8.61
C THR A 20 5.05 6.42 9.66
N ALA A 21 6.04 5.55 9.49
CA ALA A 21 6.36 4.50 10.45
C ALA A 21 6.67 5.08 11.84
N THR A 22 7.48 6.14 11.92
CA THR A 22 7.79 6.86 13.17
C THR A 22 6.53 7.42 13.83
N LYS A 23 5.61 8.04 13.07
CA LYS A 23 4.33 8.53 13.61
C LYS A 23 3.45 7.42 14.17
N LEU A 24 3.62 6.19 13.68
CA LEU A 24 2.92 4.99 14.15
C LEU A 24 3.69 4.25 15.26
N GLY A 25 4.86 4.74 15.68
CA GLY A 25 5.69 4.09 16.70
C GLY A 25 6.45 2.85 16.20
N VAL A 26 6.57 2.67 14.89
CA VAL A 26 7.28 1.55 14.26
C VAL A 26 8.73 1.94 13.99
N LYS A 27 9.69 1.11 14.44
CA LYS A 27 11.13 1.29 14.19
C LYS A 27 11.46 1.07 12.72
N THR A 28 12.44 1.81 12.23
CA THR A 28 12.78 1.88 10.81
C THR A 28 14.21 1.44 10.53
N VAL A 29 14.39 0.67 9.46
CA VAL A 29 15.70 0.26 8.95
C VAL A 29 15.88 0.82 7.53
N ALA A 30 16.90 1.64 7.34
CA ALA A 30 17.36 2.06 6.01
C ALA A 30 18.34 1.02 5.44
N VAL A 31 18.18 0.70 4.16
CA VAL A 31 19.26 0.07 3.39
C VAL A 31 20.01 1.13 2.59
N TYR A 32 21.31 0.94 2.38
CA TYR A 32 22.12 1.86 1.58
C TYR A 32 23.26 1.18 0.82
N SER A 33 23.56 1.69 -0.38
CA SER A 33 24.80 1.36 -1.10
C SER A 33 25.92 2.31 -0.67
N ASP A 34 27.17 2.00 -1.05
CA ASP A 34 28.32 2.89 -0.78
C ASP A 34 28.10 4.34 -1.21
N ALA A 35 27.38 4.57 -2.32
CA ALA A 35 27.08 5.91 -2.83
C ALA A 35 26.05 6.66 -1.98
N ASP A 36 25.27 5.96 -1.16
CA ASP A 36 24.21 6.51 -0.33
C ASP A 36 24.58 6.60 1.15
N ALA A 37 25.84 6.32 1.53
CA ALA A 37 26.28 6.26 2.92
C ALA A 37 25.93 7.52 3.73
N ASP A 38 26.02 8.70 3.11
CA ASP A 38 25.71 9.99 3.73
C ASP A 38 24.32 10.53 3.34
N ALA A 39 23.48 9.71 2.70
CA ALA A 39 22.17 10.15 2.23
C ALA A 39 21.20 10.42 3.39
N ARG A 40 20.29 11.36 3.18
CA ARG A 40 19.33 11.79 4.21
C ARG A 40 18.49 10.63 4.78
N HIS A 41 18.06 9.67 3.95
CA HIS A 41 17.23 8.55 4.42
C HIS A 41 18.01 7.62 5.36
N VAL A 42 19.34 7.53 5.19
CA VAL A 42 20.23 6.76 6.07
C VAL A 42 20.34 7.43 7.43
N GLN A 43 20.57 8.74 7.44
CA GLN A 43 20.67 9.52 8.68
C GLN A 43 19.36 9.60 9.48
N MET A 44 18.22 9.38 8.81
CA MET A 44 16.89 9.52 9.41
C MET A 44 16.37 8.23 10.06
N ALA A 45 16.89 7.06 9.66
CA ALA A 45 16.41 5.78 10.16
C ALA A 45 16.94 5.47 11.56
N ASP A 46 16.21 4.66 12.32
CA ASP A 46 16.65 4.19 13.64
C ASP A 46 17.88 3.26 13.55
N GLU A 47 17.99 2.54 12.43
CA GLU A 47 19.08 1.64 12.11
C GLU A 47 19.34 1.69 10.60
N ALA A 48 20.59 1.54 10.18
CA ALA A 48 20.95 1.50 8.76
C ALA A 48 21.92 0.36 8.48
N ILE A 49 21.73 -0.32 7.35
CA ILE A 49 22.56 -1.45 6.94
C ILE A 49 23.04 -1.31 5.50
N ARG A 50 24.34 -1.52 5.31
CA ARG A 50 24.99 -1.49 4.00
C ARG A 50 24.61 -2.72 3.20
N ILE A 51 24.12 -2.52 1.98
CA ILE A 51 23.67 -3.59 1.07
C ILE A 51 24.55 -3.76 -0.17
N GLY A 52 25.64 -3.00 -0.32
CA GLY A 52 26.61 -3.25 -1.40
C GLY A 52 27.23 -2.00 -1.98
N THR A 53 27.84 -2.17 -3.15
CA THR A 53 28.50 -1.10 -3.90
C THR A 53 27.50 -0.15 -4.55
N ALA A 54 27.99 0.99 -5.02
CA ALA A 54 27.18 2.04 -5.64
C ALA A 54 26.24 1.55 -6.76
N GLU A 55 26.66 0.53 -7.52
CA GLU A 55 25.89 -0.05 -8.60
C GLU A 55 24.57 -0.66 -8.08
N VAL A 56 23.44 -0.18 -8.60
CA VAL A 56 22.10 -0.64 -8.18
C VAL A 56 21.88 -2.14 -8.43
N SER A 57 22.52 -2.69 -9.47
CA SER A 57 22.50 -4.12 -9.80
C SER A 57 23.24 -5.00 -8.77
N GLN A 58 24.14 -4.40 -7.98
CA GLN A 58 24.91 -5.05 -6.92
C GLN A 58 24.44 -4.66 -5.52
N SER A 59 23.37 -3.87 -5.41
CA SER A 59 22.80 -3.38 -4.15
C SER A 59 21.27 -3.50 -4.14
N TYR A 60 20.55 -2.44 -4.51
CA TYR A 60 19.09 -2.34 -4.37
C TYR A 60 18.29 -3.39 -5.18
N LEU A 61 18.86 -3.94 -6.26
CA LEU A 61 18.23 -4.98 -7.07
C LEU A 61 18.58 -6.41 -6.64
N LYS A 62 19.36 -6.60 -5.57
CA LYS A 62 19.74 -7.92 -5.04
C LYS A 62 18.74 -8.37 -3.96
N ALA A 63 17.72 -9.12 -4.38
CA ALA A 63 16.69 -9.69 -3.52
C ALA A 63 17.28 -10.37 -2.26
N ASP A 64 18.24 -11.28 -2.44
CA ASP A 64 18.86 -12.02 -1.33
C ASP A 64 19.53 -11.10 -0.31
N VAL A 65 20.17 -10.02 -0.78
CA VAL A 65 20.84 -9.06 0.10
C VAL A 65 19.82 -8.26 0.91
N ILE A 66 18.69 -7.87 0.31
CA ILE A 66 17.61 -7.18 1.01
C ILE A 66 16.94 -8.10 2.05
N LEU A 67 16.69 -9.36 1.68
CA LEU A 67 16.11 -10.34 2.61
C LEU A 67 17.06 -10.62 3.78
N GLU A 68 18.35 -10.78 3.50
CA GLU A 68 19.36 -10.97 4.55
C GLU A 68 19.46 -9.73 5.45
N ALA A 69 19.44 -8.52 4.89
CA ALA A 69 19.40 -7.28 5.64
C ALA A 69 18.16 -7.21 6.56
N ALA A 70 16.99 -7.63 6.09
CA ALA A 70 15.78 -7.70 6.91
C ALA A 70 15.92 -8.71 8.06
N ARG A 71 16.54 -9.86 7.80
CA ARG A 71 16.80 -10.89 8.83
C ARG A 71 17.79 -10.39 9.89
N GLN A 72 18.92 -9.81 9.47
CA GLN A 72 19.96 -9.31 10.38
C GLN A 72 19.46 -8.21 11.30
N THR A 73 18.64 -7.31 10.77
CA THR A 73 18.10 -6.16 11.53
C THR A 73 16.83 -6.52 12.32
N GLY A 74 16.30 -7.73 12.14
CA GLY A 74 15.06 -8.18 12.78
C GLY A 74 13.81 -7.45 12.29
N ALA A 75 13.83 -6.90 11.06
CA ALA A 75 12.67 -6.28 10.46
C ALA A 75 11.57 -7.34 10.21
N GLN A 76 10.35 -7.03 10.63
CA GLN A 76 9.19 -7.91 10.51
C GLN A 76 8.38 -7.68 9.24
N ALA A 77 8.64 -6.56 8.56
CA ALA A 77 8.04 -6.18 7.29
C ALA A 77 9.07 -5.48 6.40
N ILE A 78 8.86 -5.53 5.08
CA ILE A 78 9.63 -4.80 4.08
C ILE A 78 8.69 -3.89 3.31
N HIS A 79 9.00 -2.60 3.23
CA HIS A 79 8.31 -1.66 2.34
C HIS A 79 9.18 -1.42 1.10
N PRO A 80 8.75 -1.84 -0.10
CA PRO A 80 9.59 -1.73 -1.29
C PRO A 80 9.60 -0.32 -1.91
N GLY A 81 8.66 0.56 -1.53
CA GLY A 81 8.51 1.87 -2.17
C GLY A 81 8.02 1.70 -3.62
N TYR A 82 8.68 2.37 -4.56
CA TYR A 82 8.46 2.23 -6.00
C TYR A 82 9.78 2.00 -6.74
N GLY A 83 9.71 1.34 -7.90
CA GLY A 83 10.90 0.89 -8.62
C GLY A 83 11.67 -0.17 -7.83
N PHE A 84 12.89 -0.48 -8.30
CA PHE A 84 13.71 -1.55 -7.75
C PHE A 84 12.96 -2.89 -7.67
N LEU A 85 12.76 -3.42 -6.48
CA LEU A 85 12.12 -4.72 -6.25
C LEU A 85 10.58 -4.62 -6.10
N SER A 86 9.99 -3.42 -6.20
CA SER A 86 8.54 -3.24 -5.99
C SER A 86 7.66 -4.04 -6.95
N GLU A 87 8.18 -4.37 -8.13
CA GLU A 87 7.47 -5.10 -9.19
C GLU A 87 8.22 -6.36 -9.65
N ASN A 88 9.24 -6.79 -8.89
CA ASN A 88 10.09 -7.92 -9.25
C ASN A 88 9.43 -9.26 -8.89
N ALA A 89 9.28 -10.14 -9.87
CA ALA A 89 8.59 -11.43 -9.70
C ALA A 89 9.37 -12.41 -8.80
N GLU A 90 10.68 -12.55 -9.02
CA GLU A 90 11.56 -13.43 -8.25
C GLU A 90 11.65 -13.01 -6.78
N PHE A 91 11.66 -11.69 -6.51
CA PHE A 91 11.56 -11.19 -5.15
C PHE A 91 10.22 -11.54 -4.51
N ALA A 92 9.12 -11.41 -5.26
CA ALA A 92 7.78 -11.70 -4.77
C ALA A 92 7.56 -13.19 -4.42
N GLU A 93 8.19 -14.12 -5.15
CA GLU A 93 8.18 -15.57 -4.86
C GLU A 93 8.67 -15.90 -3.44
N ASN A 94 9.61 -15.10 -2.94
CA ASN A 94 10.19 -15.26 -1.61
C ASN A 94 9.34 -14.65 -0.48
N THR A 95 8.24 -13.97 -0.82
CA THR A 95 7.31 -13.38 0.16
C THR A 95 6.24 -14.39 0.62
N ILE A 96 5.33 -13.94 1.49
CA ILE A 96 4.14 -14.73 1.86
C ILE A 96 3.13 -14.86 0.72
N PHE A 97 3.19 -13.98 -0.28
CA PHE A 97 2.24 -13.96 -1.39
C PHE A 97 2.65 -14.89 -2.53
N LYS A 98 3.93 -15.29 -2.61
CA LYS A 98 4.49 -16.21 -3.62
C LYS A 98 4.45 -15.72 -5.07
N GLU A 99 3.87 -14.57 -5.32
CA GLU A 99 3.85 -13.90 -6.62
C GLU A 99 3.57 -12.40 -6.44
N ARG A 100 3.62 -11.66 -7.54
CA ARG A 100 3.29 -10.22 -7.55
C ARG A 100 1.79 -10.04 -7.40
N ILE A 101 1.42 -9.18 -6.46
CA ILE A 101 0.03 -8.81 -6.22
C ILE A 101 -0.21 -7.36 -6.64
N ALA A 102 -1.43 -7.06 -7.07
CA ALA A 102 -1.87 -5.70 -7.28
C ALA A 102 -1.94 -4.94 -5.95
N HIS A 103 -1.63 -3.65 -5.99
CA HIS A 103 -1.76 -2.78 -4.82
C HIS A 103 -3.23 -2.71 -4.38
N GLY A 104 -3.54 -2.92 -3.10
CA GLY A 104 -4.92 -3.00 -2.62
C GLY A 104 -5.78 -1.76 -2.95
N MET A 105 -5.18 -0.57 -2.97
CA MET A 105 -5.88 0.65 -3.39
C MET A 105 -6.35 0.65 -4.85
N LEU A 106 -5.80 -0.20 -5.72
CA LEU A 106 -6.33 -0.41 -7.07
C LEU A 106 -7.74 -1.02 -7.01
N SER A 107 -7.96 -2.01 -6.13
CA SER A 107 -9.28 -2.57 -5.86
C SER A 107 -10.23 -1.53 -5.25
N ALA A 108 -9.73 -0.66 -4.36
CA ALA A 108 -10.51 0.45 -3.81
C ALA A 108 -10.89 1.48 -4.89
N GLY A 109 -10.06 1.68 -5.91
CA GLY A 109 -10.35 2.55 -7.07
C GLY A 109 -11.60 2.13 -7.86
N LEU A 110 -11.95 0.84 -7.83
CA LEU A 110 -13.20 0.36 -8.43
C LEU A 110 -14.43 0.89 -7.68
N LEU A 111 -14.37 0.97 -6.34
CA LEU A 111 -15.43 1.57 -5.53
C LEU A 111 -15.55 3.07 -5.84
N SER A 112 -14.43 3.77 -5.96
CA SER A 112 -14.42 5.18 -6.37
C SER A 112 -15.06 5.37 -7.74
N THR A 113 -14.85 4.45 -8.68
CA THR A 113 -15.54 4.46 -9.99
C THR A 113 -17.06 4.32 -9.81
N VAL A 114 -17.53 3.38 -8.99
CA VAL A 114 -18.96 3.24 -8.67
C VAL A 114 -19.51 4.54 -8.12
N PHE A 115 -18.82 5.14 -7.15
CA PHE A 115 -19.23 6.37 -6.49
C PHE A 115 -19.30 7.58 -7.41
N GLY A 116 -18.26 7.77 -8.24
CA GLY A 116 -18.15 8.94 -9.12
C GLY A 116 -19.03 8.85 -10.37
N THR A 117 -19.37 7.65 -10.83
CA THR A 117 -20.02 7.46 -12.15
C THR A 117 -21.42 6.88 -12.09
N LYS A 118 -21.75 6.07 -11.08
CA LYS A 118 -23.01 5.32 -11.02
C LYS A 118 -23.87 5.69 -9.82
N LEU A 119 -23.31 5.63 -8.61
CA LEU A 119 -24.07 5.77 -7.37
C LEU A 119 -23.16 6.27 -6.23
N PRO A 120 -23.35 7.49 -5.70
CA PRO A 120 -24.40 8.43 -6.05
C PRO A 120 -24.26 9.08 -7.43
N GLY A 121 -23.06 9.01 -8.02
CA GLY A 121 -22.75 9.60 -9.31
C GLY A 121 -22.12 11.00 -9.19
N PRO A 122 -22.03 11.74 -10.32
CA PRO A 122 -21.36 13.03 -10.38
C PRO A 122 -21.86 14.04 -9.35
N GLY A 123 -20.94 14.82 -8.78
CA GLY A 123 -21.23 15.85 -7.77
C GLY A 123 -21.33 15.34 -6.33
N ALA A 124 -21.15 14.04 -6.09
CA ALA A 124 -20.97 13.50 -4.75
C ALA A 124 -19.60 13.87 -4.17
N ILE A 125 -19.57 14.23 -2.90
CA ILE A 125 -18.34 14.51 -2.15
C ILE A 125 -17.99 13.29 -1.32
N TYR A 126 -16.78 12.77 -1.51
CA TYR A 126 -16.24 11.64 -0.76
C TYR A 126 -15.79 12.12 0.63
N MET A 127 -16.51 11.75 1.69
CA MET A 127 -16.26 12.28 3.03
C MET A 127 -15.29 11.41 3.84
N ASN A 128 -15.48 10.09 3.79
CA ASN A 128 -14.65 9.14 4.53
C ASN A 128 -14.72 7.76 3.89
N GLN A 129 -13.64 6.98 4.01
CA GLN A 129 -13.58 5.58 3.64
C GLN A 129 -12.79 4.79 4.70
N SER A 130 -13.34 3.66 5.12
CA SER A 130 -12.61 2.63 5.87
C SER A 130 -12.51 1.40 4.99
N LEU A 131 -11.35 0.75 5.00
CA LEU A 131 -11.03 -0.39 4.16
C LEU A 131 -10.27 -1.44 4.96
N ASN A 132 -10.67 -2.69 4.85
CA ASN A 132 -9.92 -3.84 5.32
C ASN A 132 -9.51 -4.67 4.10
N PHE A 133 -8.21 -4.90 3.93
CA PHE A 133 -7.68 -5.79 2.89
C PHE A 133 -7.62 -7.21 3.47
N LYS A 134 -8.38 -8.12 2.88
CA LYS A 134 -8.62 -9.47 3.41
C LYS A 134 -7.83 -10.55 2.69
N ALA A 135 -7.56 -10.36 1.40
CA ALA A 135 -6.81 -11.29 0.57
C ALA A 135 -6.07 -10.52 -0.55
N PRO A 136 -4.96 -11.08 -1.08
CA PRO A 136 -4.25 -10.50 -2.21
C PRO A 136 -5.10 -10.55 -3.49
N VAL A 137 -4.77 -9.67 -4.43
CA VAL A 137 -5.30 -9.70 -5.81
C VAL A 137 -4.11 -9.96 -6.72
N CYS A 138 -4.12 -11.04 -7.48
CA CYS A 138 -3.05 -11.43 -8.39
C CYS A 138 -3.28 -10.85 -9.80
N ILE A 139 -2.23 -10.89 -10.61
CA ILE A 139 -2.31 -10.43 -12.01
C ILE A 139 -3.18 -11.41 -12.80
N GLY A 140 -4.19 -10.88 -13.50
CA GLY A 140 -5.16 -11.67 -14.26
C GLY A 140 -6.47 -11.92 -13.52
N ASP A 141 -6.55 -11.61 -12.22
CA ASP A 141 -7.79 -11.73 -11.47
C ASP A 141 -8.86 -10.75 -11.95
N THR A 142 -10.10 -11.22 -12.00
CA THR A 142 -11.26 -10.37 -12.22
C THR A 142 -11.84 -9.95 -10.88
N VAL A 143 -11.71 -8.66 -10.56
CA VAL A 143 -12.24 -8.07 -9.32
C VAL A 143 -13.60 -7.43 -9.58
N VAL A 144 -14.60 -7.79 -8.78
CA VAL A 144 -15.93 -7.20 -8.80
C VAL A 144 -16.12 -6.31 -7.58
N ALA A 145 -16.40 -5.02 -7.80
CA ALA A 145 -16.71 -4.08 -6.73
C ALA A 145 -18.21 -3.86 -6.59
N LYS A 146 -18.71 -3.91 -5.36
CA LYS A 146 -20.11 -3.64 -5.00
C LYS A 146 -20.16 -2.63 -3.86
N ALA A 147 -21.00 -1.62 -4.02
CA ALA A 147 -21.35 -0.68 -2.98
C ALA A 147 -22.86 -0.74 -2.74
N THR A 148 -23.26 -0.96 -1.49
CA THR A 148 -24.67 -1.09 -1.08
C THR A 148 -24.99 0.06 -0.15
N ILE A 149 -26.07 0.82 -0.42
CA ILE A 149 -26.52 1.86 0.51
C ILE A 149 -26.99 1.18 1.79
N ARG A 150 -26.31 1.49 2.90
CA ARG A 150 -26.69 1.05 4.23
C ARG A 150 -27.69 1.99 4.87
N GLU A 151 -27.46 3.29 4.75
CA GLU A 151 -28.30 4.31 5.37
C GLU A 151 -28.18 5.66 4.64
N ILE A 152 -29.28 6.42 4.63
CA ILE A 152 -29.31 7.81 4.17
C ILE A 152 -29.74 8.72 5.33
N LYS A 153 -28.85 9.62 5.75
CA LYS A 153 -29.10 10.65 6.78
C LYS A 153 -28.95 12.04 6.19
N GLY A 154 -30.07 12.64 5.79
CA GLY A 154 -30.09 13.96 5.17
C GLY A 154 -29.34 13.94 3.83
N LYS A 155 -28.21 14.64 3.74
CA LYS A 155 -27.33 14.64 2.56
C LYS A 155 -26.24 13.57 2.60
N ARG A 156 -26.10 12.83 3.70
CA ARG A 156 -25.08 11.80 3.85
C ARG A 156 -25.66 10.45 3.47
N VAL A 157 -24.93 9.72 2.62
CA VAL A 157 -25.23 8.37 2.19
C VAL A 157 -24.06 7.49 2.64
N MET A 158 -24.37 6.47 3.43
CA MET A 158 -23.39 5.53 3.96
C MET A 158 -23.52 4.22 3.21
N PHE A 159 -22.39 3.63 2.86
CA PHE A 159 -22.29 2.45 2.02
C PHE A 159 -21.50 1.34 2.70
N ASP A 160 -22.02 0.12 2.61
CA ASP A 160 -21.22 -1.09 2.77
C ASP A 160 -20.52 -1.39 1.43
N CYS A 161 -19.21 -1.56 1.48
CA CYS A 161 -18.35 -1.74 0.32
C CYS A 161 -17.70 -3.12 0.36
N VAL A 162 -17.67 -3.80 -0.79
CA VAL A 162 -16.97 -5.07 -0.94
C VAL A 162 -16.37 -5.19 -2.33
N CYS A 163 -15.15 -5.71 -2.42
CA CYS A 163 -14.55 -6.22 -3.64
C CYS A 163 -14.31 -7.72 -3.52
N THR A 164 -14.66 -8.48 -4.55
CA THR A 164 -14.50 -9.94 -4.58
C THR A 164 -13.78 -10.44 -5.82
N ILE A 165 -13.16 -11.63 -5.70
CA ILE A 165 -12.69 -12.48 -6.79
C ILE A 165 -13.45 -13.80 -6.68
N GLY A 166 -14.37 -14.06 -7.60
CA GLY A 166 -15.38 -15.12 -7.41
C GLY A 166 -16.08 -14.92 -6.06
N ASP A 167 -16.03 -15.94 -5.20
CA ASP A 167 -16.61 -15.93 -3.85
C ASP A 167 -15.67 -15.38 -2.75
N THR A 168 -14.41 -15.08 -3.09
CA THR A 168 -13.43 -14.59 -2.11
C THR A 168 -13.53 -13.08 -1.94
N VAL A 169 -13.75 -12.62 -0.70
CA VAL A 169 -13.67 -11.20 -0.35
C VAL A 169 -12.21 -10.78 -0.25
N VAL A 170 -11.78 -9.83 -1.09
CA VAL A 170 -10.41 -9.29 -1.08
C VAL A 170 -10.33 -7.96 -0.35
N LEU A 171 -11.43 -7.20 -0.34
CA LEU A 171 -11.54 -5.93 0.36
C LEU A 171 -12.98 -5.77 0.85
N ASP A 172 -13.15 -5.36 2.11
CA ASP A 172 -14.41 -4.88 2.64
C ASP A 172 -14.25 -3.56 3.38
N GLY A 173 -15.34 -2.88 3.67
CA GLY A 173 -15.32 -1.68 4.48
C GLY A 173 -16.55 -0.81 4.29
N GLU A 174 -16.43 0.44 4.71
CA GLU A 174 -17.53 1.40 4.68
C GLU A 174 -17.09 2.71 4.04
N ALA A 175 -18.01 3.35 3.31
CA ALA A 175 -17.80 4.68 2.74
C ALA A 175 -18.94 5.62 3.14
N THR A 176 -18.62 6.89 3.38
CA THR A 176 -19.63 7.94 3.54
C THR A 176 -19.43 8.98 2.45
N LEU A 177 -20.50 9.24 1.71
CA LEU A 177 -20.54 10.28 0.69
C LEU A 177 -21.61 11.30 1.02
N MET A 178 -21.36 12.54 0.64
CA MET A 178 -22.33 13.61 0.72
C MET A 178 -22.85 13.94 -0.67
N VAL A 179 -24.18 13.95 -0.84
CA VAL A 179 -24.85 14.27 -2.09
C VAL A 179 -25.46 15.66 -2.05
N SER A 180 -25.45 16.37 -3.17
CA SER A 180 -26.19 17.63 -3.30
C SER A 180 -27.70 17.34 -3.23
N LYS A 181 -28.49 18.33 -2.75
CA LYS A 181 -29.94 18.27 -2.95
C LYS A 181 -30.13 18.31 -4.47
N ARG A 182 -30.74 17.28 -5.08
CA ARG A 182 -31.26 17.43 -6.45
C ARG A 182 -32.17 18.64 -6.45
N ASN A 183 -31.89 19.63 -7.29
CA ASN A 183 -32.91 20.59 -7.68
C ASN A 183 -34.06 19.75 -8.25
N LYS A 184 -35.25 19.88 -7.66
CA LYS A 184 -36.46 19.33 -8.29
C LYS A 184 -36.65 20.17 -9.55
N GLU A 185 -36.32 19.61 -10.71
CA GLU A 185 -36.96 20.03 -11.96
C GLU A 185 -38.43 19.64 -11.93
#